data_AF-A0A842L538-F1
#
_entry.id   AF-A0A842L538-F1
#
_cell.length_a   1.000
_cell.length_b   1.000
_cell.length_c   1.000
_cell.angle_alpha   90.00
_cell.angle_beta   90.00
_cell.angle_gamma   90.00
#
_symmetry.space_group_name_H-M   'P 1'
#
loop_
_entity.id
_entity.type
_entity.pdbx_description
1 polymer ?
#
loop_
_entity_poly.entity_id
_entity_poly.type
_entity_poly.pdbx_seq_one_letter_code
_entity_poly.pdbx_strand_id
1 'polypeptide(L)'
;MITPRNIFRHELIGLKVKVAESSHKGFKGLKGKVIDETKNTLKIELEDEKEIIVPKNVAIFHFKLPDGQIVEIDGRIILGRPEERIKRKFKKI
;
A
#
# COMPACT_ATOMS: atom_id res chain seq x y z
N MET A 1 0.24 10.36 -13.93
CA MET A 1 1.24 9.27 -13.80
C MET A 1 1.59 9.10 -12.33
N ILE A 2 1.62 7.86 -11.85
CA ILE A 2 2.05 7.55 -10.49
C ILE A 2 3.58 7.69 -10.40
N THR A 3 4.07 8.26 -9.31
CA THR A 3 5.49 8.52 -9.04
C THR A 3 5.77 8.30 -7.55
N PRO A 4 7.04 8.16 -7.15
CA PRO A 4 7.39 8.05 -5.72
C PRO A 4 6.91 9.24 -4.88
N ARG A 5 6.76 10.42 -5.47
CA ARG A 5 6.38 11.66 -4.78
C ARG A 5 4.86 11.85 -4.62
N ASN A 6 4.04 11.08 -5.33
CA ASN A 6 2.58 11.27 -5.32
C ASN A 6 1.77 9.98 -5.09
N ILE A 7 2.41 8.81 -5.02
CA ILE A 7 1.75 7.50 -4.80
C ILE A 7 0.74 7.51 -3.65
N PHE A 8 1.02 8.20 -2.54
CA PHE A 8 0.11 8.26 -1.38
C PHE A 8 -1.25 8.93 -1.68
N ARG A 9 -1.39 9.65 -2.81
CA ARG A 9 -2.66 10.21 -3.32
C ARG A 9 -3.20 9.50 -4.56
N HIS A 10 -2.48 8.52 -5.09
CA HIS A 10 -2.88 7.78 -6.28
C HIS A 10 -3.64 6.50 -5.94
N GLU A 11 -4.20 5.90 -6.98
CA GLU A 11 -4.76 4.56 -6.94
C GLU A 11 -3.65 3.56 -6.57
N LEU A 12 -3.95 2.70 -5.59
CA LEU A 12 -3.05 1.64 -5.13
C LEU A 12 -3.50 0.27 -5.67
N ILE A 13 -4.79 0.12 -6.01
CA ILE A 13 -5.32 -1.09 -6.62
C ILE A 13 -4.59 -1.35 -7.94
N GLY A 14 -4.20 -2.61 -8.14
CA GLY A 14 -3.45 -3.05 -9.30
C GLY A 14 -1.93 -3.04 -9.13
N LEU A 15 -1.38 -2.33 -8.14
CA LEU A 15 0.06 -2.32 -7.87
C LEU A 15 0.52 -3.63 -7.23
N LYS A 16 1.72 -4.08 -7.62
CA LYS A 16 2.42 -5.14 -6.88
C LYS A 16 2.93 -4.55 -5.57
N VAL A 17 2.74 -5.29 -4.49
CA VAL A 17 3.09 -4.86 -3.15
C VAL A 17 3.76 -5.97 -2.36
N LYS A 18 4.70 -5.59 -1.50
CA LYS A 18 5.28 -6.44 -0.46
C LYS A 18 5.08 -5.78 0.90
N VAL A 19 4.71 -6.55 1.92
CA VAL A 19 4.78 -6.11 3.31
C VAL A 19 6.22 -6.26 3.78
N ALA A 20 6.96 -5.15 3.86
CA ALA A 20 8.37 -5.13 4.23
C ALA A 20 8.54 -5.39 5.74
N GLU A 21 7.74 -4.70 6.55
CA GLU A 21 7.71 -4.82 8.00
C GLU A 21 6.26 -4.79 8.49
N SER A 22 5.99 -5.45 9.61
CA SER A 22 4.72 -5.33 10.33
C SER A 22 4.87 -5.67 11.80
N SER A 23 4.06 -5.06 12.67
CA SER A 23 3.98 -5.47 14.07
C SER A 23 3.35 -6.86 14.24
N HIS A 24 2.60 -7.34 13.25
CA HIS A 24 2.07 -8.70 13.22
C HIS A 24 2.99 -9.60 12.38
N LYS A 25 3.65 -10.57 13.04
CA LYS A 25 4.67 -11.44 12.42
C LYS A 25 4.16 -12.17 11.17
N GLY A 26 2.89 -12.54 11.13
CA GLY A 26 2.28 -13.27 10.01
C GLY A 26 2.14 -12.46 8.71
N PHE A 27 2.28 -11.13 8.75
CA PHE A 27 2.21 -10.30 7.54
C PHE A 27 3.57 -10.03 6.91
N LYS A 28 4.65 -10.09 7.69
CA LYS A 28 5.99 -9.72 7.22
C LYS A 28 6.43 -10.65 6.08
N GLY A 29 6.84 -10.05 4.97
CA GLY A 29 7.33 -10.77 3.80
C GLY A 29 6.27 -11.19 2.79
N LEU A 30 4.98 -11.03 3.08
CA LEU A 30 3.90 -11.31 2.14
C LEU A 30 4.04 -10.43 0.88
N LYS A 31 3.79 -11.03 -0.29
CA LYS A 31 3.92 -10.39 -1.60
C LYS A 31 2.71 -10.73 -2.44
N GLY A 32 2.28 -9.78 -3.25
CA GLY A 32 1.11 -9.96 -4.10
C GLY A 32 0.73 -8.70 -4.85
N LYS A 33 -0.55 -8.61 -5.22
CA LYS A 33 -1.16 -7.48 -5.91
C LYS A 33 -2.28 -6.91 -5.04
N VAL A 34 -2.37 -5.59 -4.96
CA VAL A 34 -3.52 -4.95 -4.31
C VAL A 34 -4.75 -5.13 -5.19
N ILE A 35 -5.80 -5.72 -4.63
CA ILE A 35 -7.08 -5.96 -5.33
C ILE A 35 -8.21 -5.09 -4.78
N ASP A 36 -8.10 -4.61 -3.54
CA ASP A 36 -9.06 -3.69 -2.93
C ASP A 36 -8.39 -2.81 -1.86
N GLU A 37 -8.97 -1.63 -1.62
CA GLU A 37 -8.53 -0.68 -0.60
C GLU A 37 -9.73 -0.14 0.18
N THR A 38 -9.69 -0.29 1.50
CA THR A 38 -10.64 0.37 2.40
C THR A 38 -9.98 1.53 3.13
N LYS A 39 -10.74 2.20 4.01
CA LYS A 39 -10.22 3.27 4.87
C LYS A 39 -8.96 2.85 5.64
N ASN A 40 -8.93 1.62 6.16
CA ASN A 40 -7.91 1.16 7.11
C ASN A 40 -7.10 -0.03 6.62
N THR A 41 -7.51 -0.70 5.54
CA THR A 41 -6.91 -1.96 5.11
C THR A 41 -6.60 -1.96 3.61
N LEU A 42 -5.67 -2.83 3.23
CA LEU A 42 -5.45 -3.27 1.85
C LEU A 42 -5.80 -4.74 1.74
N LYS A 43 -6.55 -5.11 0.71
CA LYS A 43 -6.75 -6.51 0.33
C LYS A 43 -5.71 -6.86 -0.73
N ILE A 44 -4.93 -7.89 -0.46
CA ILE A 44 -3.81 -8.33 -1.30
C ILE A 44 -4.09 -9.76 -1.75
N GLU A 45 -4.08 -9.96 -3.07
CA GLU A 45 -4.02 -11.27 -3.69
C GLU A 45 -2.56 -11.72 -3.72
N LEU A 46 -2.25 -12.79 -3.01
CA LEU A 46 -0.91 -13.37 -2.91
C LEU A 46 -0.57 -14.17 -4.17
N GLU A 47 0.71 -14.51 -4.33
CA GLU A 47 1.19 -15.32 -5.47
C GLU A 47 0.56 -16.73 -5.54
N ASP A 48 0.04 -17.24 -4.41
CA ASP A 48 -0.68 -18.52 -4.33
C ASP A 48 -2.20 -18.37 -4.45
N GLU A 49 -2.67 -17.26 -5.03
CA GLU A 49 -4.09 -16.92 -5.26
C GLU A 49 -4.92 -16.73 -3.98
N LYS A 50 -4.30 -16.81 -2.80
CA LYS A 50 -4.99 -16.50 -1.55
C LYS A 50 -5.14 -15.01 -1.36
N GLU A 51 -6.29 -14.60 -0.85
CA GLU A 51 -6.55 -13.22 -0.47
C GLU A 51 -6.25 -12.99 1.01
N ILE A 52 -5.58 -11.89 1.32
CA ILE A 52 -5.35 -11.46 2.70
C ILE A 52 -5.68 -9.99 2.88
N ILE A 53 -6.17 -9.64 4.06
CA ILE A 53 -6.44 -8.26 4.46
C ILE A 53 -5.35 -7.81 5.43
N VAL A 54 -4.60 -6.78 5.04
CA VAL A 54 -3.53 -6.19 5.86
C VAL A 54 -3.96 -4.81 6.36
N PRO A 55 -3.99 -4.57 7.68
CA PRO A 55 -4.25 -3.23 8.21
C PRO A 55 -3.07 -2.30 7.92
N LYS A 56 -3.37 -1.09 7.43
CA LYS A 56 -2.37 -0.13 6.97
C LYS A 56 -1.52 0.39 8.12
N ASN A 57 -2.11 0.67 9.28
CA ASN A 57 -1.44 1.31 10.42
C ASN A 57 -0.37 0.44 11.10
N VAL A 58 -0.28 -0.85 10.76
CA VAL A 58 0.65 -1.80 11.38
C VAL A 58 1.72 -2.30 10.41
N ALA A 59 1.80 -1.75 9.20
CA ALA A 59 2.64 -2.29 8.13
C ALA A 59 3.40 -1.20 7.37
N ILE A 60 4.63 -1.54 6.96
CA ILE A 60 5.42 -0.82 5.96
C ILE A 60 5.31 -1.59 4.65
N PHE A 61 4.90 -0.90 3.58
CA PHE A 61 4.66 -1.47 2.27
C PHE A 61 5.73 -1.04 1.26
N HIS A 62 6.19 -1.98 0.45
CA HIS A 62 6.99 -1.73 -0.75
C HIS A 62 6.09 -1.87 -1.97
N PHE A 63 5.71 -0.76 -2.58
CA PHE A 63 4.94 -0.75 -3.82
C PHE A 63 5.86 -0.71 -5.02
N LYS A 64 5.62 -1.57 -6.00
CA LYS A 64 6.30 -1.52 -7.30
C LYS A 64 5.48 -0.66 -8.26
N LEU A 65 6.08 0.42 -8.75
CA LEU A 65 5.50 1.32 -9.73
C LEU A 65 5.57 0.73 -11.15
N PRO A 66 4.79 1.25 -12.12
CA PRO A 66 4.81 0.78 -13.51
C PRO A 66 6.17 0.91 -14.20
N ASP A 67 6.99 1.88 -13.81
CA ASP A 67 8.36 2.10 -14.30
C ASP A 67 9.40 1.16 -13.65
N GLY A 68 8.95 0.29 -12.74
CA GLY A 68 9.79 -0.68 -12.03
C GLY A 68 10.39 -0.18 -10.71
N GLN A 69 10.25 1.12 -10.38
CA GLN A 69 10.73 1.65 -9.11
C GLN A 69 9.98 1.02 -7.93
N ILE A 70 10.68 0.84 -6.79
CA ILE A 70 10.09 0.40 -5.53
C ILE A 70 10.02 1.59 -4.59
N VAL A 71 8.84 1.82 -4.02
CA VAL A 71 8.59 2.91 -3.07
C VAL A 71 8.17 2.34 -1.74
N GLU A 72 8.88 2.71 -0.69
CA GLU A 72 8.53 2.38 0.68
C GLU A 72 7.51 3.39 1.23
N ILE A 73 6.42 2.87 1.79
CA ILE A 73 5.35 3.66 2.41
C ILE A 73 5.02 3.06 3.76
N ASP A 74 5.15 3.86 4.81
CA ASP A 74 4.48 3.60 6.08
C ASP A 74 2.97 3.67 5.86
N GLY A 75 2.25 2.58 6.14
CA GLY A 75 0.82 2.52 5.87
C GLY A 75 0.00 3.57 6.65
N ARG A 76 0.54 4.17 7.70
CA ARG A 76 -0.07 5.33 8.39
C ARG A 76 -0.26 6.53 7.46
N ILE A 77 0.62 6.70 6.47
CA ILE A 77 0.56 7.79 5.47
C ILE A 77 -0.66 7.64 4.55
N ILE A 78 -1.01 6.39 4.22
CA ILE A 78 -2.11 6.03 3.31
C ILE A 78 -3.39 5.60 4.04
N LEU A 79 -3.53 5.95 5.32
CA LEU A 79 -4.82 5.86 6.02
C LEU A 79 -5.86 6.79 5.38
N GLY A 80 -7.11 6.34 5.32
CA GLY A 80 -8.19 7.01 4.59
C GLY A 80 -8.61 6.20 3.37
N ARG A 81 -9.84 6.44 2.91
CA ARG A 81 -10.34 5.84 1.66
C ARG A 81 -9.60 6.44 0.44
N PRO A 82 -9.53 5.74 -0.71
CA PRO A 82 -8.86 6.26 -1.90
C PRO A 82 -9.23 7.71 -2.25
N GLU A 83 -10.52 8.02 -2.24
CA GLU A 83 -11.08 9.34 -2.53
C GLU A 83 -10.76 10.41 -1.48
N GLU A 84 -10.59 10.02 -0.22
CA GLU A 84 -10.21 10.91 0.88
C GLU A 84 -8.72 11.31 0.76
N ARG A 85 -7.86 10.39 0.29
CA ARG A 85 -6.40 10.62 0.17
C ARG A 85 -6.06 11.70 -0.86
N ILE A 86 -6.86 11.85 -1.91
CA ILE A 86 -6.66 12.86 -2.98
C ILE A 86 -6.63 14.28 -2.40
N LYS A 87 -7.48 14.57 -1.42
CA LYS A 87 -7.63 15.91 -0.82
C LYS A 87 -6.66 16.21 0.32
N ARG A 88 -5.93 15.20 0.82
CA ARG A 88 -5.01 15.38 1.96
C ARG A 88 -3.85 16.29 1.60
N LYS A 89 -3.68 17.39 2.35
CA LYS A 89 -2.49 18.25 2.27
C LYS A 89 -1.35 17.61 3.05
N PHE A 90 -0.37 17.04 2.34
CA PHE A 90 0.88 16.60 2.93
C PHE A 90 1.83 17.79 2.90
N LYS A 91 2.34 18.22 4.06
CA LYS A 91 3.42 19.20 4.11
C LYS A 91 4.67 18.53 3.57
N LYS A 92 5.36 19.18 2.62
CA LYS A 92 6.74 18.80 2.31
C LYS A 92 7.55 19.07 3.58
N ILE A 93 8.24 18.04 4.07
CA ILE A 93 9.34 18.20 5.03
C ILE A 93 10.55 18.64 4.23
#